data_AF-A0A6A0AMR8-F1
#
_entry.id   AF-A0A6A0AMR8-F1
#
_cell.length_a   1.000
_cell.length_b   1.000
_cell.length_c   1.000
_cell.angle_alpha   90.00
_cell.angle_beta   90.00
_cell.angle_gamma   90.00
#
_symmetry.space_group_name_H-M   'P 1'
#
loop_
_entity.id
_entity.type
_entity.pdbx_description
1 polymer ?
#
loop_
_entity_poly.entity_id
_entity_poly.type
_entity_poly.pdbx_seq_one_letter_code
_entity_poly.pdbx_strand_id
1 'polypeptide(L)' 'MSGGRSAAEVNAAIRALWPPGAGVPVDREAYHALLVEWAAAVARERQAGQRLAA' A
#
# COMPACT_ATOMS: atom_id res chain seq x y z
N MET A 1 3.77 13.07 -14.61
CA MET A 1 2.77 12.06 -14.21
C MET A 1 2.95 11.78 -12.72
N SER A 2 2.36 12.59 -11.85
CA SER A 2 2.58 12.46 -10.39
C SER A 2 1.43 11.70 -9.75
N GLY A 3 1.35 10.41 -10.06
CA GLY A 3 0.42 9.48 -9.41
C GLY A 3 1.20 8.23 -9.04
N GLY A 4 1.67 8.16 -7.79
CA GLY A 4 2.23 6.92 -7.26
C GLY A 4 1.15 5.81 -7.23
N ARG A 5 1.56 4.56 -6.97
CA ARG A 5 0.65 3.41 -6.90
C ARG A 5 -0.56 3.68 -6.00
N SER A 6 -1.70 3.14 -6.39
CA SER A 6 -2.92 3.13 -5.57
C SER A 6 -2.75 2.27 -4.32
N ALA A 7 -3.56 2.51 -3.30
CA ALA A 7 -3.53 1.72 -2.08
C ALA A 7 -3.84 0.24 -2.36
N ALA A 8 -4.69 -0.04 -3.34
CA ALA A 8 -5.02 -1.41 -3.76
C ALA A 8 -3.81 -2.13 -4.37
N GLU A 9 -3.07 -1.47 -5.26
CA GLU A 9 -1.86 -2.04 -5.88
C GLU A 9 -0.75 -2.30 -4.84
N VAL A 10 -0.53 -1.36 -3.91
CA VAL A 10 0.47 -1.55 -2.85
C VAL A 10 0.05 -2.68 -1.90
N ASN A 11 -1.24 -2.78 -1.56
CA ASN A 11 -1.76 -3.87 -0.73
C ASN A 11 -1.62 -5.24 -1.41
N ALA A 12 -1.78 -5.33 -2.74
CA ALA A 12 -1.53 -6.56 -3.48
C ALA A 12 -0.04 -6.97 -3.38
N ALA A 13 0.88 -6.00 -3.49
CA ALA A 13 2.31 -6.26 -3.30
C ALA A 13 2.65 -6.70 -1.86
N ILE A 14 2.01 -6.13 -0.84
CA ILE A 14 2.17 -6.56 0.55
C ILE A 14 1.77 -8.03 0.72
N ARG A 15 0.60 -8.41 0.18
CA ARG A 15 0.10 -9.79 0.26
C ARG A 15 0.99 -10.79 -0.48
N ALA A 16 1.62 -10.37 -1.58
CA ALA A 16 2.57 -11.20 -2.31
C ALA A 16 3.81 -11.59 -1.48
N LEU A 17 4.11 -10.87 -0.40
CA LEU A 17 5.18 -11.24 0.54
C LEU A 17 4.80 -12.38 1.50
N TRP A 18 3.53 -12.82 1.52
CA TRP A 18 3.05 -13.94 2.34
C TRP A 18 2.70 -15.16 1.48
N PRO A 19 3.65 -16.09 1.27
CA PRO A 19 3.33 -17.37 0.66
C PRO A 19 2.41 -18.19 1.57
N PRO A 20 1.64 -19.14 1.00
CA PRO A 20 0.77 -20.01 1.78
C PRO A 20 1.52 -20.73 2.91
N GLY A 21 0.99 -20.66 4.13
CA GLY A 21 1.59 -21.30 5.30
C GLY A 21 2.68 -20.49 6.02
N ALA A 22 3.05 -19.31 5.52
CA ALA A 22 3.99 -18.43 6.21
C ALA A 22 3.29 -17.58 7.28
N GLY A 23 3.87 -17.54 8.49
CA GLY A 23 3.43 -16.64 9.57
C GLY A 23 4.06 -15.24 9.50
N VAL A 24 5.06 -15.04 8.64
CA VAL A 24 5.88 -13.82 8.52
C VAL A 24 6.14 -13.51 7.04
N PRO A 25 6.43 -12.24 6.66
CA PRO A 25 6.75 -11.92 5.27
C PRO A 25 8.10 -12.54 4.88
N VAL A 26 8.23 -12.95 3.63
CA VAL A 26 9.50 -13.44 3.07
C VAL A 26 10.58 -12.37 3.02
N ASP A 27 10.18 -11.09 2.96
CA ASP A 27 11.08 -9.94 2.99
C ASP A 27 10.51 -8.86 3.93
N ARG A 28 11.17 -8.68 5.07
CA ARG A 28 10.76 -7.73 6.10
C ARG A 28 11.05 -6.28 5.70
N GLU A 29 12.13 -6.04 4.97
CA GLU A 29 12.51 -4.68 4.56
C GLU A 29 11.56 -4.18 3.47
N ALA A 30 11.32 -5.01 2.44
CA ALA A 30 10.32 -4.73 1.43
C ALA A 30 8.92 -4.56 2.04
N TYR A 31 8.57 -5.38 3.03
CA TYR A 31 7.29 -5.23 3.75
C TYR A 31 7.16 -3.86 4.43
N HIS A 32 8.18 -3.43 5.18
CA HIS A 32 8.15 -2.13 5.83
C HIS A 32 8.08 -0.97 4.83
N ALA A 33 8.83 -1.05 3.72
CA ALA A 33 8.77 -0.04 2.67
C ALA A 33 7.37 0.06 2.05
N LEU A 34 6.75 -1.08 1.76
CA LEU A 34 5.39 -1.13 1.21
C LEU A 34 4.33 -0.64 2.20
N LEU A 35 4.49 -0.87 3.51
CA LEU A 35 3.58 -0.31 4.51
C LEU A 35 3.60 1.23 4.52
N VAL A 36 4.79 1.83 4.44
CA VAL A 36 4.93 3.29 4.37
C VAL A 36 4.28 3.83 3.09
N GLU A 37 4.53 3.18 1.96
CA GLU A 37 3.92 3.58 0.69
C GLU A 37 2.39 3.43 0.69
N TRP A 38 1.88 2.34 1.27
CA TRP A 38 0.45 2.10 1.40
C TRP A 38 -0.23 3.16 2.27
N ALA A 39 0.38 3.51 3.41
CA ALA A 39 -0.12 4.59 4.27
C ALA A 39 -0.19 5.93 3.50
N ALA A 40 0.84 6.25 2.72
CA ALA A 40 0.83 7.44 1.88
C ALA A 40 -0.23 7.39 0.78
N ALA A 41 -0.45 6.22 0.15
CA ALA A 41 -1.49 6.05 -0.87
C ALA A 41 -2.90 6.23 -0.29
N VAL A 42 -3.19 5.63 0.86
CA VAL A 42 -4.47 5.80 1.57
C VAL A 42 -4.71 7.27 1.94
N ALA A 43 -3.68 7.99 2.40
CA ALA A 43 -3.80 9.40 2.72
C ALA A 43 -4.16 10.25 1.48
N ARG A 44 -3.51 9.99 0.34
CA ARG A 44 -3.81 10.68 -0.93
C ARG A 44 -5.24 10.39 -1.40
N GLU A 45 -5.66 9.14 -1.36
CA GLU A 45 -7.02 8.73 -1.78
C GLU A 45 -8.09 9.35 -0.88
N ARG A 46 -7.89 9.38 0.44
CA ARG A 46 -8.79 10.08 1.37
C ARG A 46 -8.88 11.57 1.08
N GLN A 47 -7.74 12.23 0.86
CA GLN A 47 -7.70 13.65 0.52
C GLN A 47 -8.40 13.93 -0.82
N ALA A 48 -8.21 13.07 -1.82
CA ALA A 48 -8.88 13.18 -3.11
C ALA A 48 -10.40 13.01 -2.95
N GLY A 49 -10.86 12.03 -2.17
CA GLY A 49 -12.27 11.83 -1.88
C GLY A 49 -12.90 13.02 -1.15
N GLN A 50 -12.21 13.60 -0.17
CA GLN A 50 -12.67 14.81 0.53
C GLN A 50 -12.79 16.02 -0.41
N ARG A 51 -11.83 16.20 -1.31
CA ARG A 51 -11.86 17.31 -2.29
C ARG A 51 -13.03 17.18 -3.27
N LEU A 52 -13.40 15.96 -3.66
CA LEU A 52 -14.53 15.72 -4.55
C LEU A 52 -15.90 15.90 -3.87
N ALA A 53 -15.94 15.89 -2.54
CA ALA A 53 -17.15 16.04 -1.74
C ALA A 53 -17.40 17.48 -1.24
N ALA A 54 -16.47 18.40 -1.50
CA ALA A 54 -16.54 19.83 -1.15
C ALA A 54 -16.92 20.68 -2.36
#